data_AF-A0A9W9E3G2-F1
#
_entry.id   AF-A0A9W9E3G2-F1
#
_cell.length_a   1.000
_cell.length_b   1.000
_cell.length_c   1.000
_cell.angle_alpha   90.00
_cell.angle_beta   90.00
_cell.angle_gamma   90.00
#
_symmetry.space_group_name_H-M   'P 1'
#
loop_
_entity.id
_entity.type
_entity.pdbx_description
1 polymer ?
#
loop_
_entity_poly.entity_id
_entity_poly.type
_entity_poly.pdbx_seq_one_letter_code
_entity_poly.pdbx_strand_id
1 'polypeptide(L)'
;MVEDMYETLNGLPINIPTNLMIRSDEGIPIPYVAGVSLRLEITQNYQDLPFPRVTAASITRVLDITMSSVMCVTITLDSGQDIHAVLKLYDRRFGVDLRDYRMVHLPLTTEKQALFNSFVRRKAIGPFLTQLAQDQERELIPIPPHHHLDDDNFEGSEKYEAALWKDCDDMFNCETKAYELLKDLQGAGIPRLLAAVRLVNTSSSIPSDLIDGPDAKYWDVHGILLQYIPGINLINLDGSSIDVNEWPIFVQRSVDLVHKINEYGVVMMECSARNVIVDQQSQQPFAIDFAQCWFKHEMKMWEPGNEQDDEEDEEEESEEKVTKEKKDKEKEDEEKKNEEKDDEEKDDEENEDEDSEIDLEDEYWY
;
A
#
# COMPACT_ATOMS: atom_id res chain seq x y z
N MET A 1 -32.95 28.20 -10.59
CA MET A 1 -32.48 26.89 -11.09
C MET A 1 -30.97 26.87 -11.04
N VAL A 2 -30.41 26.68 -9.85
CA VAL A 2 -29.36 25.74 -9.44
C VAL A 2 -29.13 26.09 -7.95
N GLU A 3 -30.10 25.70 -7.14
CA GLU A 3 -30.09 25.68 -5.67
C GLU A 3 -30.83 24.37 -5.37
N ASP A 4 -30.09 23.29 -5.12
CA ASP A 4 -30.53 22.02 -4.49
C ASP A 4 -29.52 20.90 -4.78
N MET A 5 -28.31 20.95 -4.20
CA MET A 5 -27.44 19.76 -4.21
C MET A 5 -26.40 19.69 -3.07
N TYR A 6 -26.59 20.41 -1.97
CA TYR A 6 -25.68 20.34 -0.80
C TYR A 6 -26.37 20.30 0.57
N GLU A 7 -27.59 19.77 0.66
CA GLU A 7 -28.23 19.45 1.94
C GLU A 7 -28.79 18.02 1.96
N THR A 8 -27.94 17.01 2.12
CA THR A 8 -28.27 15.75 2.86
C THR A 8 -27.07 14.79 2.91
N LEU A 9 -26.11 15.03 3.80
CA LEU A 9 -25.15 13.99 4.21
C LEU A 9 -24.82 14.03 5.71
N ASN A 10 -25.72 14.57 6.53
CA ASN A 10 -25.68 14.42 7.98
C ASN A 10 -26.92 13.63 8.45
N GLY A 11 -26.71 12.35 8.73
CA GLY A 11 -27.68 11.51 9.44
C GLY A 11 -28.20 10.32 8.66
N LEU A 12 -27.36 9.30 8.46
CA LEU A 12 -27.85 7.93 8.30
C LEU A 12 -27.04 7.01 9.24
N PRO A 13 -27.71 6.20 10.08
CA PRO A 13 -27.02 5.19 10.88
C PRO A 13 -26.35 4.20 9.94
N ILE A 14 -25.08 3.90 10.19
CA ILE A 14 -24.31 2.87 9.50
C ILE A 14 -25.00 1.54 9.77
N ASN A 15 -25.85 1.12 8.84
CA ASN A 15 -26.54 -0.16 8.88
C ASN A 15 -25.61 -1.18 8.23
N ILE A 16 -24.80 -1.85 9.05
CA ILE A 16 -23.93 -2.95 8.62
C ILE A 16 -24.84 -4.06 8.07
N PRO A 17 -24.71 -4.48 6.80
CA PRO A 17 -25.44 -5.62 6.29
C PRO A 17 -24.95 -6.90 6.99
N THR A 18 -25.70 -7.37 7.98
CA THR A 18 -25.61 -8.73 8.51
C THR A 18 -26.12 -9.71 7.47
N ASN A 19 -25.24 -10.14 6.56
CA ASN A 19 -25.14 -11.51 6.04
C ASN A 19 -24.18 -11.55 4.86
N LEU A 20 -22.91 -11.85 5.13
CA LEU A 20 -22.07 -12.64 4.24
C LEU A 20 -21.20 -13.51 5.15
N MET A 21 -21.17 -14.80 4.86
CA MET A 21 -20.61 -15.90 5.66
C MET A 21 -19.45 -15.53 6.59
N ILE A 22 -19.70 -15.59 7.90
CA ILE A 22 -18.66 -15.69 8.92
C ILE A 22 -18.02 -17.08 8.77
N ARG A 23 -16.95 -17.18 7.98
CA ARG A 23 -15.93 -18.20 8.24
C ARG A 23 -15.18 -17.76 9.49
N SER A 24 -15.26 -18.57 10.52
CA SER A 24 -14.65 -18.38 11.83
C SER A 24 -13.14 -18.61 11.76
N ASP A 25 -12.40 -17.72 11.12
CA ASP A 25 -10.96 -17.57 11.38
C ASP A 25 -10.76 -16.34 12.24
N GLU A 26 -10.55 -16.57 13.53
CA GLU A 26 -10.27 -15.50 14.49
C GLU A 26 -8.99 -14.78 14.06
N GLY A 27 -9.12 -13.51 13.67
CA GLY A 27 -7.99 -12.66 13.36
C GLY A 27 -7.04 -12.56 14.54
N ILE A 28 -5.75 -12.39 14.27
CA ILE A 28 -4.75 -12.22 15.32
C ILE A 28 -5.06 -10.91 16.09
N PRO A 29 -5.17 -10.95 17.43
CA PRO A 29 -5.52 -9.77 18.20
C PRO A 29 -4.41 -8.71 18.16
N ILE A 30 -4.81 -7.44 18.04
CA ILE A 30 -3.90 -6.30 18.01
C ILE A 30 -3.32 -6.06 19.42
N PRO A 31 -2.00 -6.11 19.63
CA PRO A 31 -1.39 -5.96 20.95
C PRO A 31 -1.21 -4.50 21.38
N TYR A 32 -1.48 -3.55 20.49
CA TYR A 32 -1.22 -2.12 20.67
C TYR A 32 -2.41 -1.42 21.31
N VAL A 33 -2.53 -1.50 22.63
CA VAL A 33 -3.62 -0.88 23.40
C VAL A 33 -3.09 0.00 24.54
N ALA A 34 -3.82 1.05 24.88
CA ALA A 34 -3.46 1.93 25.98
C ALA A 34 -3.35 1.16 27.31
N GLY A 35 -2.34 1.49 28.11
CA GLY A 35 -2.02 0.82 29.37
C GLY A 35 -1.08 -0.38 29.23
N VAL A 36 -0.85 -0.90 28.02
CA VAL A 36 0.14 -1.97 27.78
C VAL A 36 1.54 -1.38 27.65
N SER A 37 2.55 -2.12 28.11
CA SER A 37 3.96 -1.77 27.95
C SER A 37 4.62 -2.67 26.92
N LEU A 38 5.27 -2.05 25.94
CA LEU A 38 6.06 -2.72 24.91
C LEU A 38 7.53 -2.73 25.32
N ARG A 39 8.26 -3.77 24.94
CA ARG A 39 9.73 -3.78 25.07
C ARG A 39 10.36 -3.39 23.74
N LEU A 40 11.21 -2.38 23.75
CA LEU A 40 11.88 -1.85 22.56
C LEU A 40 13.38 -1.98 22.74
N GLU A 41 14.08 -2.46 21.72
CA GLU A 41 15.53 -2.31 21.58
C GLU A 41 15.80 -1.03 20.80
N ILE A 42 16.65 -0.16 21.34
CA ILE A 42 17.14 1.03 20.64
C ILE A 42 18.24 0.59 19.68
N THR A 43 17.97 0.68 18.38
CA THR A 43 18.92 0.28 17.34
C THR A 43 19.79 1.45 16.90
N GLN A 44 19.27 2.67 16.96
CA GLN A 44 20.02 3.91 16.71
C GLN A 44 19.46 5.06 17.54
N ASN A 45 20.35 5.89 18.08
CA ASN A 45 20.01 7.08 18.86
C ASN A 45 20.45 8.33 18.09
N TYR A 46 19.54 9.28 17.88
CA TYR A 46 19.76 10.45 17.02
C TYR A 46 19.88 11.77 17.80
N GLN A 47 19.56 11.77 19.10
CA GLN A 47 19.53 13.00 19.92
C GLN A 47 20.44 12.90 21.15
N ASP A 48 21.33 11.91 21.19
CA ASP A 48 22.23 11.62 22.32
C ASP A 48 21.50 11.52 23.68
N LEU A 49 20.21 11.16 23.66
CA LEU A 49 19.44 10.96 24.87
C LEU A 49 19.96 9.71 25.60
N PRO A 50 19.97 9.68 26.95
CA PRO A 50 20.44 8.52 27.72
C PRO A 50 19.41 7.39 27.69
N PHE A 51 19.12 6.85 26.51
CA PHE A 51 18.23 5.72 26.33
C PHE A 51 18.90 4.44 26.83
N PRO A 52 18.19 3.62 27.64
CA PRO A 52 18.60 2.25 27.87
C PRO A 52 18.64 1.49 26.54
N ARG A 53 19.59 0.56 26.38
CA ARG A 53 19.67 -0.28 25.16
C ARG A 53 18.35 -1.01 24.88
N VAL A 54 17.71 -1.52 25.93
CA VAL A 54 16.36 -2.10 25.87
C VAL A 54 15.51 -1.39 26.90
N THR A 55 14.40 -0.80 26.47
CA THR A 55 13.51 -0.01 27.33
C THR A 55 12.07 -0.50 27.26
N ALA A 56 11.31 -0.17 28.30
CA ALA A 56 9.87 -0.38 28.34
C ALA A 56 9.17 0.92 27.89
N ALA A 57 8.32 0.82 26.88
CA ALA A 57 7.51 1.91 26.38
C ALA A 57 6.05 1.68 26.74
N SER A 58 5.55 2.46 27.69
CA SER A 58 4.16 2.36 28.16
C SER A 58 3.25 3.16 27.24
N ILE A 59 2.30 2.48 26.60
CA ILE A 59 1.34 3.09 25.67
C ILE A 59 0.35 3.92 26.48
N THR A 60 0.37 5.23 26.28
CA THR A 60 -0.58 6.13 26.94
C THR A 60 -1.83 6.34 26.09
N ARG A 61 -1.68 6.36 24.77
CA ARG A 61 -2.77 6.53 23.81
C ARG A 61 -2.39 5.93 22.47
N VAL A 62 -3.35 5.28 21.80
CA VAL A 62 -3.23 4.93 20.38
C VAL A 62 -3.70 6.15 19.59
N LEU A 63 -2.84 6.66 18.71
CA LEU A 63 -3.15 7.84 17.88
C LEU A 63 -3.92 7.43 16.64
N ASP A 64 -3.34 6.49 15.91
CA ASP A 64 -3.89 6.02 14.66
C ASP A 64 -3.30 4.64 14.32
N ILE A 65 -4.02 3.91 13.48
CA ILE A 65 -3.56 2.63 12.92
C ILE A 65 -3.88 2.65 11.43
N THR A 66 -3.25 3.52 10.65
CA THR A 66 -3.42 3.58 9.18
C THR A 66 -2.54 2.52 8.52
N MET A 67 -1.46 2.93 7.85
CA MET A 67 -0.48 2.02 7.25
C MET A 67 0.49 1.44 8.30
N SER A 68 0.59 2.09 9.47
CA SER A 68 1.47 1.71 10.58
C SER A 68 0.74 1.90 11.90
N SER A 69 1.22 1.26 12.96
CA SER A 69 0.66 1.46 14.31
C SER A 69 1.33 2.65 14.98
N VAL A 70 0.55 3.70 15.29
CA VAL A 70 1.06 4.97 15.83
C VAL A 70 0.50 5.23 17.22
N MET A 71 1.38 5.41 18.20
CA MET A 71 1.03 5.48 19.62
C MET A 71 1.79 6.58 20.35
N CYS A 72 1.14 7.26 21.29
CA CYS A 72 1.86 8.01 22.32
C CYS A 72 2.39 7.02 23.36
N VAL A 73 3.66 7.18 23.72
CA VAL A 73 4.32 6.35 24.72
C VAL A 73 5.06 7.20 25.76
N THR A 74 5.20 6.64 26.95
CA THR A 74 6.12 7.14 27.98
C THR A 74 7.27 6.17 28.15
N ILE A 75 8.49 6.69 28.16
CA ILE A 75 9.74 5.91 28.28
C ILE A 75 10.59 6.52 29.39
N THR A 76 11.07 5.69 30.31
CA THR A 76 12.03 6.10 31.33
C THR A 76 13.46 5.95 30.79
N LEU A 77 14.21 7.04 30.86
CA LEU A 77 15.62 7.10 30.46
C LEU A 77 16.54 6.54 31.57
N ASP A 78 17.81 6.24 31.24
CA ASP A 78 18.82 5.82 32.23
C ASP A 78 19.08 6.89 33.30
N SER A 79 18.76 8.15 33.00
CA SER A 79 18.78 9.26 33.98
C SER A 79 17.65 9.18 35.01
N GLY A 80 16.67 8.29 34.83
CA GLY A 80 15.44 8.23 35.61
C GLY A 80 14.37 9.25 35.19
N GLN A 81 14.65 10.07 34.18
CA GLN A 81 13.67 11.00 33.62
C GLN A 81 12.72 10.27 32.66
N ASP A 82 11.43 10.56 32.77
CA ASP A 82 10.45 10.12 31.79
C ASP A 82 10.37 11.10 30.61
N ILE A 83 10.27 10.54 29.40
CA ILE A 83 9.96 11.28 28.18
C ILE A 83 8.63 10.84 27.60
N HIS A 84 7.93 11.78 26.98
CA HIS A 84 6.74 11.52 26.18
C HIS A 84 7.11 11.61 24.70
N ALA A 85 6.80 10.55 23.96
CA ALA A 85 7.16 10.41 22.55
C ALA A 85 6.01 9.82 21.75
N VAL A 86 6.12 9.91 20.43
CA VAL A 86 5.30 9.13 19.49
C VAL A 86 6.13 7.93 19.04
N LEU A 87 5.57 6.73 19.17
CA LEU A 87 6.10 5.50 18.63
C LEU A 87 5.31 5.15 17.37
N LYS A 88 6.03 4.95 16.25
CA LYS A 88 5.47 4.43 15.01
C LYS A 88 6.11 3.07 14.74
N LEU A 89 5.28 2.03 14.61
CA LEU A 89 5.71 0.65 14.34
C LEU A 89 5.23 0.22 12.94
N TYR A 90 6.16 -0.25 12.11
CA TYR A 90 5.89 -0.80 10.79
C TYR A 90 5.65 -2.30 10.92
N ASP A 91 4.49 -2.63 11.46
CA ASP A 91 4.07 -4.01 11.70
C ASP A 91 3.11 -4.45 10.60
N ARG A 92 3.58 -5.31 9.70
CA ARG A 92 2.78 -5.84 8.59
C ARG A 92 1.45 -6.44 9.05
N ARG A 93 1.34 -6.87 10.30
CA ARG A 93 0.21 -7.63 10.83
C ARG A 93 -1.00 -6.75 11.14
N PHE A 94 -0.80 -5.45 11.42
CA PHE A 94 -1.81 -4.65 12.11
C PHE A 94 -2.11 -3.26 11.54
N GLY A 95 -1.51 -2.81 10.44
CA GLY A 95 -1.96 -1.57 9.78
C GLY A 95 -3.36 -1.73 9.16
N VAL A 96 -4.33 -0.85 9.50
CA VAL A 96 -5.69 -0.89 8.95
C VAL A 96 -5.67 -0.57 7.46
N ASP A 97 -5.14 0.59 7.09
CA ASP A 97 -5.05 1.03 5.68
C ASP A 97 -4.07 0.15 4.90
N LEU A 98 -3.03 -0.37 5.55
CA LEU A 98 -2.08 -1.31 4.94
C LEU A 98 -2.78 -2.59 4.46
N ARG A 99 -3.84 -2.98 5.16
CA ARG A 99 -4.62 -4.19 4.90
C ARG A 99 -6.00 -3.90 4.34
N ASP A 100 -6.30 -2.65 3.98
CA ASP A 100 -7.53 -2.29 3.30
C ASP A 100 -7.32 -2.39 1.78
N TYR A 101 -8.14 -3.20 1.13
CA TYR A 101 -8.20 -3.26 -0.32
C TYR A 101 -9.65 -3.20 -0.77
N ARG A 102 -9.98 -2.24 -1.65
CA ARG A 102 -11.35 -2.01 -2.16
C ARG A 102 -12.40 -1.90 -1.05
N MET A 103 -12.07 -1.21 0.05
CA MET A 103 -12.92 -1.02 1.23
C MET A 103 -13.19 -2.31 2.02
N VAL A 104 -12.37 -3.34 1.82
CA VAL A 104 -12.40 -4.61 2.53
C VAL A 104 -11.12 -4.71 3.36
N HIS A 105 -11.27 -4.73 4.68
CA HIS A 105 -10.15 -4.98 5.58
C HIS A 105 -9.79 -6.48 5.56
N LEU A 106 -8.53 -6.79 5.30
CA LEU A 106 -7.97 -8.14 5.20
C LEU A 106 -7.10 -8.46 6.42
N PRO A 107 -7.69 -8.78 7.59
CA PRO A 107 -6.92 -9.03 8.79
C PRO A 107 -5.99 -10.23 8.61
N LEU A 108 -4.90 -10.22 9.38
CA LEU A 108 -4.04 -11.38 9.48
C LEU A 108 -4.76 -12.47 10.28
N THR A 109 -4.92 -13.64 9.68
CA THR A 109 -5.45 -14.84 10.33
C THR A 109 -4.33 -15.80 10.71
N THR A 110 -4.64 -16.76 11.57
CA THR A 110 -3.70 -17.84 11.92
C THR A 110 -3.27 -18.64 10.70
N GLU A 111 -4.18 -18.89 9.75
CA GLU A 111 -3.89 -19.58 8.50
C GLU A 111 -2.90 -18.79 7.62
N LYS A 112 -3.16 -17.50 7.37
CA LYS A 112 -2.25 -16.63 6.60
C LYS A 112 -0.87 -16.53 7.25
N GLN A 113 -0.81 -16.47 8.58
CA GLN A 113 0.46 -16.50 9.31
C GLN A 113 1.18 -17.85 9.13
N ALA A 114 0.46 -18.97 9.08
CA ALA A 114 1.04 -20.29 8.82
C ALA A 114 1.58 -20.41 7.37
N LEU A 115 0.87 -19.85 6.39
CA LEU A 115 1.33 -19.77 4.99
C LEU A 115 2.63 -18.97 4.87
N PHE A 116 2.68 -17.78 5.49
CA PHE A 116 3.90 -16.97 5.57
C PHE A 116 5.06 -17.76 6.22
N ASN A 117 4.82 -18.40 7.36
CA ASN A 117 5.83 -19.22 8.04
C ASN A 117 6.34 -20.36 7.13
N SER A 118 5.44 -21.04 6.40
CA SER A 118 5.79 -22.09 5.44
C SER A 118 6.64 -21.55 4.28
N PHE A 119 6.32 -20.36 3.77
CA PHE A 119 7.06 -19.72 2.68
C PHE A 119 8.50 -19.39 3.07
N VAL A 120 8.70 -18.92 4.31
CA VAL A 120 10.03 -18.71 4.88
C VAL A 120 10.78 -20.05 5.04
N ARG A 121 10.14 -21.08 5.61
CA ARG A 121 10.76 -22.42 5.76
C ARG A 121 11.23 -23.02 4.44
N ARG A 122 10.45 -22.82 3.38
CA ARG A 122 10.79 -23.26 2.01
C ARG A 122 11.88 -22.39 1.35
N LYS A 123 12.42 -21.38 2.04
CA LYS A 123 13.40 -20.41 1.53
C LYS A 123 12.92 -19.66 0.28
N ALA A 124 11.61 -19.52 0.11
CA ALA A 124 11.02 -18.97 -1.11
C ALA A 124 10.78 -17.46 -1.04
N ILE A 125 10.77 -16.87 0.17
CA ILE A 125 10.63 -15.42 0.36
C ILE A 125 11.80 -14.62 -0.26
N GLY A 126 13.04 -15.09 -0.13
CA GLY A 126 14.22 -14.41 -0.68
C GLY A 126 14.14 -14.24 -2.20
N PRO A 127 14.00 -15.34 -2.98
CA PRO A 127 13.79 -15.27 -4.42
C PRO A 127 12.59 -14.42 -4.83
N PHE A 128 11.47 -14.50 -4.09
CA PHE A 128 10.30 -13.67 -4.36
C PHE A 128 10.60 -12.18 -4.20
N LEU A 129 11.24 -11.77 -3.11
CA LEU A 129 11.59 -10.37 -2.88
C LEU A 129 12.60 -9.84 -3.90
N THR A 130 13.53 -10.69 -4.37
CA THR A 130 14.43 -10.32 -5.47
C THR A 130 13.67 -10.10 -6.76
N GLN A 131 12.72 -10.98 -7.10
CA GLN A 131 11.87 -10.81 -8.28
C GLN A 131 11.02 -9.54 -8.16
N LEU A 132 10.36 -9.33 -7.02
CA LEU A 132 9.54 -8.14 -6.77
C LEU A 132 10.34 -6.84 -6.96
N ALA A 133 11.58 -6.79 -6.47
CA ALA A 133 12.45 -5.63 -6.67
C ALA A 133 12.79 -5.42 -8.16
N GLN A 134 13.06 -6.48 -8.92
CA GLN A 134 13.32 -6.39 -10.36
C GLN A 134 12.09 -5.93 -11.14
N ASP A 135 10.90 -6.36 -10.74
CA ASP A 135 9.65 -5.95 -11.36
C ASP A 135 9.37 -4.46 -11.03
N GLN A 136 9.57 -4.04 -9.77
CA GLN A 136 9.46 -2.63 -9.37
C GLN A 136 10.40 -1.70 -10.15
N GLU A 137 11.58 -2.16 -10.58
CA GLU A 137 12.49 -1.37 -11.41
C GLU A 137 12.01 -1.17 -12.86
N ARG A 138 11.12 -2.04 -13.35
CA ARG A 138 10.57 -2.03 -14.71
C ARG A 138 9.26 -1.27 -14.81
N GLU A 139 8.49 -1.27 -13.73
CA GLU A 139 7.19 -0.61 -13.69
C GLU A 139 7.31 0.91 -13.46
N LEU A 140 6.42 1.66 -14.09
CA LEU A 140 6.31 3.12 -13.86
C LEU A 140 5.65 3.45 -12.51
N ILE A 141 4.78 2.56 -12.04
CA ILE A 141 4.03 2.70 -10.81
C ILE A 141 4.48 1.58 -9.87
N PRO A 142 4.69 1.85 -8.55
CA PRO A 142 5.00 0.81 -7.59
C PRO A 142 3.99 -0.33 -7.66
N ILE A 143 4.46 -1.58 -7.51
CA ILE A 143 3.60 -2.77 -7.43
C ILE A 143 3.13 -2.91 -5.97
N PRO A 144 1.89 -2.51 -5.62
CA PRO A 144 1.41 -2.64 -4.26
C PRO A 144 1.10 -4.11 -3.91
N PRO A 145 1.13 -4.46 -2.61
CA PRO A 145 0.93 -5.83 -2.13
C PRO A 145 -0.32 -6.52 -2.66
N HIS A 146 -1.41 -5.78 -2.88
CA HIS A 146 -2.68 -6.35 -3.35
C HIS A 146 -2.61 -6.99 -4.75
N HIS A 147 -1.57 -6.72 -5.56
CA HIS A 147 -1.32 -7.46 -6.81
C HIS A 147 -1.00 -8.95 -6.59
N HIS A 148 -0.78 -9.36 -5.35
CA HIS A 148 -0.53 -10.74 -4.97
C HIS A 148 -1.73 -11.40 -4.25
N LEU A 149 -2.90 -10.74 -4.31
CA LEU A 149 -4.18 -11.33 -3.95
C LEU A 149 -4.79 -12.04 -5.16
N ASP A 150 -5.64 -13.01 -4.89
CA ASP A 150 -6.55 -13.57 -5.89
C ASP A 150 -7.73 -12.58 -6.08
N ASP A 151 -7.97 -12.20 -7.34
CA ASP A 151 -8.96 -11.18 -7.72
C ASP A 151 -10.40 -11.60 -7.41
N ASP A 152 -10.69 -12.91 -7.34
CA ASP A 152 -12.05 -13.42 -7.21
C ASP A 152 -12.52 -13.52 -5.75
N ASN A 153 -11.61 -13.80 -4.81
CA ASN A 153 -11.95 -14.08 -3.41
C ASN A 153 -11.18 -13.22 -2.39
N PHE A 154 -10.24 -12.37 -2.85
CA PHE A 154 -9.33 -11.60 -2.00
C PHE A 154 -8.57 -12.47 -0.98
N GLU A 155 -8.43 -13.77 -1.24
CA GLU A 155 -7.62 -14.66 -0.41
C GLU A 155 -6.15 -14.31 -0.61
N GLY A 156 -5.48 -14.07 0.53
CA GLY A 156 -4.09 -13.68 0.56
C GLY A 156 -3.18 -14.89 0.41
N SER A 157 -2.35 -14.89 -0.62
CA SER A 157 -1.25 -15.85 -0.74
C SER A 157 -0.10 -15.51 0.23
N GLU A 158 0.83 -16.42 0.45
CA GLU A 158 2.07 -16.13 1.15
C GLU A 158 2.88 -14.96 0.55
N LYS A 159 2.69 -14.69 -0.76
CA LYS A 159 3.32 -13.57 -1.46
C LYS A 159 2.73 -12.24 -1.04
N TYR A 160 1.42 -12.17 -0.81
CA TYR A 160 0.77 -10.97 -0.27
C TYR A 160 1.37 -10.58 1.09
N GLU A 161 1.49 -11.54 2.02
CA GLU A 161 2.09 -11.28 3.33
C GLU A 161 3.59 -10.93 3.25
N ALA A 162 4.32 -11.49 2.28
CA ALA A 162 5.71 -11.12 2.01
C ALA A 162 5.84 -9.72 1.39
N ALA A 163 4.92 -9.32 0.52
CA ALA A 163 4.87 -7.97 -0.03
C ALA A 163 4.51 -6.93 1.05
N LEU A 164 3.54 -7.23 1.93
CA LEU A 164 3.25 -6.38 3.10
C LEU A 164 4.47 -6.21 4.02
N TRP A 165 5.25 -7.28 4.22
CA TRP A 165 6.51 -7.21 4.97
C TRP A 165 7.49 -6.23 4.28
N LYS A 166 7.66 -6.36 2.96
CA LYS A 166 8.56 -5.50 2.18
C LYS A 166 8.13 -4.04 2.22
N ASP A 167 6.84 -3.75 2.08
CA ASP A 167 6.29 -2.40 2.20
C ASP A 167 6.57 -1.79 3.57
N CYS A 168 6.42 -2.55 4.66
CA CYS A 168 6.77 -2.09 6.00
C CYS A 168 8.25 -1.75 6.14
N ASP A 169 9.12 -2.59 5.59
CA ASP A 169 10.57 -2.35 5.58
C ASP A 169 10.93 -1.10 4.76
N ASP A 170 10.35 -0.95 3.57
CA ASP A 170 10.53 0.21 2.71
C ASP A 170 10.04 1.50 3.35
N MET A 171 8.87 1.47 4.00
CA MET A 171 8.31 2.62 4.72
C MET A 171 9.22 3.06 5.88
N PHE A 172 9.74 2.11 6.66
CA PHE A 172 10.70 2.40 7.73
C PHE A 172 12.00 3.04 7.17
N ASN A 173 12.55 2.45 6.11
CA ASN A 173 13.78 2.94 5.48
C ASN A 173 13.57 4.32 4.81
N CYS A 174 12.42 4.53 4.19
CA CYS A 174 12.03 5.80 3.58
C CYS A 174 11.93 6.90 4.64
N GLU A 175 11.19 6.64 5.73
CA GLU A 175 10.96 7.65 6.76
C GLU A 175 12.26 8.02 7.50
N THR A 176 13.07 7.03 7.90
CA THR A 176 14.35 7.29 8.57
C THR A 176 15.31 8.10 7.69
N LYS A 177 15.37 7.80 6.39
CA LYS A 177 16.14 8.55 5.41
C LYS A 177 15.63 9.98 5.21
N ALA A 178 14.31 10.18 5.17
CA ALA A 178 13.72 11.51 5.10
C ALA A 178 14.11 12.36 6.32
N TYR A 179 14.03 11.80 7.53
CA TYR A 179 14.46 12.49 8.75
C TYR A 179 15.95 12.86 8.74
N GLU A 180 16.83 12.00 8.20
CA GLU A 180 18.26 12.30 8.07
C GLU A 180 18.51 13.47 7.11
N LEU A 181 17.85 13.48 5.95
CA LEU A 181 17.95 14.59 4.98
C LEU A 181 17.39 15.90 5.55
N LEU A 182 16.32 15.82 6.34
CA LEU A 182 15.63 16.96 6.92
C LEU A 182 16.10 17.32 8.32
N LYS A 183 17.29 16.88 8.74
CA LYS A 183 17.84 17.11 10.09
C LYS A 183 17.80 18.57 10.54
N ASP A 184 18.00 19.51 9.61
CA ASP A 184 18.03 20.95 9.88
C ASP A 184 16.63 21.54 10.13
N LEU A 185 15.56 20.82 9.78
CA LEU A 185 14.16 21.20 10.03
C LEU A 185 13.59 20.58 11.31
N GLN A 186 14.30 19.60 11.90
CA GLN A 186 13.83 18.88 13.07
C GLN A 186 13.68 19.79 14.31
N GLY A 187 12.50 19.73 14.92
CA GLY A 187 12.09 20.53 16.06
C GLY A 187 11.64 21.95 15.73
N ALA A 188 11.60 22.35 14.45
CA ALA A 188 11.14 23.67 14.01
C ALA A 188 10.01 23.61 12.96
N GLY A 189 10.00 22.57 12.11
CA GLY A 189 8.93 22.34 11.13
C GLY A 189 8.64 20.86 10.89
N ILE A 190 9.47 19.95 11.39
CA ILE A 190 9.18 18.52 11.47
C ILE A 190 9.53 18.01 12.88
N PRO A 191 8.93 16.93 13.39
CA PRO A 191 9.31 16.37 14.68
C PRO A 191 10.80 15.98 14.73
N ARG A 192 11.39 15.95 15.93
CA ARG A 192 12.71 15.32 16.08
C ARG A 192 12.58 13.80 15.99
N LEU A 193 13.43 13.17 15.19
CA LEU A 193 13.67 11.73 15.27
C LEU A 193 14.55 11.49 16.49
N LEU A 194 14.00 10.81 17.50
CA LEU A 194 14.67 10.52 18.77
C LEU A 194 15.55 9.26 18.65
N ALA A 195 14.96 8.19 18.14
CA ALA A 195 15.61 6.90 18.00
C ALA A 195 14.93 6.03 16.91
N ALA A 196 15.71 5.15 16.29
CA ALA A 196 15.18 3.97 15.63
C ALA A 196 15.11 2.82 16.63
N VAL A 197 14.07 2.00 16.54
CA VAL A 197 13.79 0.92 17.48
C VAL A 197 13.38 -0.36 16.78
N ARG A 198 13.51 -1.46 17.52
CA ARG A 198 13.00 -2.78 17.15
C ARG A 198 12.16 -3.34 18.29
N LEU A 199 10.98 -3.88 17.97
CA LEU A 199 10.12 -4.50 18.97
C LEU A 199 10.77 -5.80 19.49
N VAL A 200 10.94 -5.90 20.79
CA VAL A 200 11.52 -7.07 21.46
C VAL A 200 10.41 -8.07 21.81
N ASN A 201 10.76 -9.35 21.91
CA ASN A 201 9.86 -10.45 22.25
C ASN A 201 8.75 -10.69 21.20
N THR A 202 9.02 -10.40 19.92
CA THR A 202 8.24 -10.99 18.80
C THR A 202 8.38 -12.52 18.76
N SER A 203 9.26 -13.10 19.59
CA SER A 203 9.55 -14.52 19.75
C SER A 203 8.33 -15.44 19.88
N SER A 204 7.22 -14.97 20.46
CA SER A 204 5.97 -15.75 20.51
C SER A 204 5.30 -15.93 19.13
N SER A 205 5.62 -15.04 18.19
CA SER A 205 5.16 -15.09 16.80
C SER A 205 6.17 -15.73 15.83
N ILE A 206 7.43 -15.92 16.26
CA ILE A 206 8.46 -16.60 15.47
C ILE A 206 8.38 -18.10 15.75
N PRO A 207 8.30 -18.96 14.73
CA PRO A 207 8.45 -20.39 14.94
C PRO A 207 9.79 -20.75 15.58
N SER A 208 9.79 -21.62 16.58
CA SER A 208 10.99 -21.98 17.35
C SER A 208 12.12 -22.55 16.49
N ASP A 209 11.79 -23.15 15.35
CA ASP A 209 12.76 -23.67 14.38
C ASP A 209 13.48 -22.57 13.57
N LEU A 210 12.98 -21.34 13.59
CA LEU A 210 13.48 -20.21 12.80
C LEU A 210 14.12 -19.09 13.63
N ILE A 211 13.94 -19.11 14.95
CA ILE A 211 14.30 -18.00 15.84
C ILE A 211 15.80 -17.66 15.85
N ASP A 212 16.68 -18.67 15.74
CA ASP A 212 18.14 -18.50 15.75
C ASP A 212 18.73 -18.46 14.32
N GLY A 213 17.88 -18.45 13.29
CA GLY A 213 18.28 -18.47 11.89
C GLY A 213 18.39 -17.08 11.26
N PRO A 214 19.07 -16.95 10.11
CA PRO A 214 19.16 -15.69 9.35
C PRO A 214 17.80 -15.19 8.84
N ASP A 215 16.79 -16.05 8.83
CA ASP A 215 15.43 -15.72 8.41
C ASP A 215 14.59 -15.09 9.53
N ALA A 216 15.06 -15.08 10.78
CA ALA A 216 14.33 -14.50 11.90
C ALA A 216 13.96 -13.02 11.68
N LYS A 217 14.71 -12.32 10.83
CA LYS A 217 14.45 -10.94 10.39
C LYS A 217 13.06 -10.71 9.79
N TYR A 218 12.42 -11.74 9.23
CA TYR A 218 11.07 -11.62 8.65
C TYR A 218 9.95 -11.43 9.68
N TRP A 219 10.29 -11.52 10.97
CA TRP A 219 9.41 -11.22 12.10
C TRP A 219 9.87 -10.02 12.93
N ASP A 220 10.96 -9.36 12.52
CA ASP A 220 11.34 -8.10 13.16
C ASP A 220 10.30 -7.03 12.82
N VAL A 221 9.93 -6.25 13.84
CA VAL A 221 9.08 -5.08 13.69
C VAL A 221 9.94 -3.87 13.99
N HIS A 222 10.27 -3.13 12.95
CA HIS A 222 11.00 -1.88 13.05
C HIS A 222 10.05 -0.73 13.41
N GLY A 223 10.61 0.31 13.99
CA GLY A 223 9.88 1.52 14.31
C GLY A 223 10.77 2.70 14.61
N ILE A 224 10.14 3.84 14.81
CA ILE A 224 10.80 5.10 15.16
C ILE A 224 10.13 5.73 16.37
N LEU A 225 10.95 6.39 17.19
CA LEU A 225 10.52 7.28 18.26
C LEU A 225 10.66 8.72 17.79
N LEU A 226 9.57 9.46 17.82
CA LEU A 226 9.47 10.84 17.40
C LEU A 226 9.13 11.74 18.58
N GLN A 227 9.56 13.00 18.49
CA GLN A 227 9.07 14.06 19.36
C GLN A 227 7.55 14.13 19.30
N TYR A 228 6.90 14.14 20.46
CA TYR A 228 5.48 14.46 20.55
C TYR A 228 5.26 15.96 20.37
N ILE A 229 4.38 16.33 19.43
CA ILE A 229 3.96 17.72 19.19
C ILE A 229 2.57 17.91 19.80
N PRO A 230 2.43 18.70 20.88
CA PRO A 230 1.13 19.04 21.43
C PRO A 230 0.45 20.05 20.49
N GLY A 231 -0.59 19.62 19.78
CA GLY A 231 -1.20 20.46 18.76
C GLY A 231 -2.49 19.90 18.20
N ILE A 232 -3.05 20.65 17.25
CA ILE A 232 -4.26 20.28 16.52
C ILE A 232 -3.83 19.81 15.13
N ASN A 233 -4.32 18.64 14.72
CA ASN A 233 -4.13 18.18 13.34
C ASN A 233 -4.90 19.12 12.39
N LEU A 234 -4.26 19.54 11.30
CA LEU A 234 -4.84 20.53 10.39
C LEU A 234 -6.17 20.07 9.77
N ILE A 235 -6.39 18.76 9.61
CA ILE A 235 -7.68 18.22 9.16
C ILE A 235 -8.83 18.43 10.16
N ASN A 236 -8.49 18.61 11.44
CA ASN A 236 -9.41 18.79 12.55
C ASN A 236 -9.54 20.26 12.97
N LEU A 237 -9.14 21.22 12.11
CA LEU A 237 -9.42 22.62 12.37
C LEU A 237 -10.94 22.82 12.48
N ASP A 238 -11.36 23.35 13.63
CA ASP A 238 -12.73 23.75 13.86
C ASP A 238 -12.79 25.18 14.43
N GLY A 239 -13.92 25.85 14.19
CA GLY A 239 -14.12 27.24 14.62
C GLY A 239 -14.23 27.41 16.14
N SER A 240 -14.24 26.31 16.90
CA SER A 240 -14.26 26.33 18.36
C SER A 240 -12.85 26.38 18.96
N SER A 241 -11.87 25.84 18.24
CA SER A 241 -10.48 25.75 18.67
C SER A 241 -9.63 26.90 18.15
N ILE A 242 -9.88 27.35 16.93
CA ILE A 242 -9.12 28.40 16.24
C ILE A 242 -10.10 29.29 15.45
N ASP A 243 -9.92 30.62 15.51
CA ASP A 243 -10.73 31.55 14.72
C ASP A 243 -10.60 31.23 13.24
N VAL A 244 -11.73 31.09 12.54
CA VAL A 244 -11.80 30.77 11.12
C VAL A 244 -11.00 31.76 10.27
N ASN A 245 -10.87 33.02 10.71
CA ASN A 245 -10.06 34.03 10.04
C ASN A 245 -8.55 33.72 10.07
N GLU A 246 -8.09 32.88 11.00
CA GLU A 246 -6.69 32.49 11.12
C GLU A 246 -6.36 31.25 10.27
N TRP A 247 -7.35 30.47 9.83
CA TRP A 247 -7.12 29.24 9.05
C TRP A 247 -6.28 29.46 7.80
N PRO A 248 -6.50 30.51 6.97
CA PRO A 248 -5.66 30.75 5.81
C PRO A 248 -4.18 30.95 6.15
N ILE A 249 -3.88 31.48 7.34
CA ILE A 249 -2.50 31.68 7.81
C ILE A 249 -1.84 30.33 8.09
N PHE A 250 -2.53 29.41 8.76
CA PHE A 250 -2.00 28.07 9.05
C PHE A 250 -1.81 27.24 7.78
N VAL A 251 -2.77 27.32 6.86
CA VAL A 251 -2.66 26.65 5.56
C VAL A 251 -1.46 27.18 4.77
N GLN A 252 -1.31 28.51 4.67
CA GLN A 252 -0.19 29.09 3.93
C GLN A 252 1.16 28.73 4.57
N ARG A 253 1.29 28.79 5.90
CA ARG A 253 2.52 28.37 6.59
C ARG A 253 2.85 26.90 6.35
N SER A 254 1.82 26.04 6.26
CA SER A 254 2.00 24.62 5.97
C SER A 254 2.50 24.39 4.54
N VAL A 255 1.96 25.16 3.58
CA VAL A 255 2.44 25.16 2.19
C VAL A 255 3.90 25.62 2.11
N ASP A 256 4.24 26.72 2.79
CA ASP A 256 5.61 27.25 2.84
C ASP A 256 6.58 26.22 3.44
N LEU A 257 6.16 25.50 4.48
CA LEU A 257 6.93 24.40 5.07
C LEU A 257 7.15 23.25 4.08
N VAL A 258 6.12 22.81 3.36
CA VAL A 258 6.25 21.75 2.34
C VAL A 258 7.20 22.18 1.22
N HIS A 259 7.13 23.44 0.76
CA HIS A 259 8.10 23.96 -0.19
C HIS A 259 9.53 23.90 0.36
N LYS A 260 9.72 24.26 1.63
CA LYS A 260 11.02 24.14 2.29
C LYS A 260 11.49 22.70 2.38
N ILE A 261 10.61 21.73 2.66
CA ILE A 261 10.96 20.30 2.64
C ILE A 261 11.42 19.86 1.25
N ASN A 262 10.71 20.32 0.20
CA ASN A 262 11.08 20.03 -1.20
C ASN A 262 12.47 20.59 -1.58
N GLU A 263 12.90 21.70 -0.99
CA GLU A 263 14.26 22.26 -1.20
C GLU A 263 15.37 21.31 -0.71
N TYR A 264 15.09 20.46 0.28
CA TYR A 264 16.02 19.42 0.76
C TYR A 264 15.96 18.14 -0.11
N GLY A 265 15.18 18.16 -1.19
CA GLY A 265 15.06 17.04 -2.11
C GLY A 265 14.16 15.91 -1.62
N VAL A 266 13.30 16.16 -0.63
CA VAL A 266 12.27 15.22 -0.16
C VAL A 266 10.92 15.69 -0.68
N VAL A 267 10.21 14.83 -1.41
CA VAL A 267 8.86 15.11 -1.90
C VAL A 267 7.91 14.11 -1.26
N MET A 268 7.01 14.60 -0.40
CA MET A 268 5.99 13.74 0.22
C MET A 268 4.98 13.31 -0.85
N MET A 269 4.70 12.00 -0.94
CA MET A 269 3.63 11.51 -1.82
C MET A 269 2.25 11.93 -1.31
N GLU A 270 2.12 12.10 0.00
CA GLU A 270 0.85 12.42 0.64
C GLU A 270 0.89 13.75 1.42
N CYS A 271 0.78 14.87 0.69
CA CYS A 271 0.71 16.22 1.23
C CYS A 271 -0.70 16.60 1.72
N SER A 272 -1.35 15.73 2.50
CA SER A 272 -2.71 15.96 3.01
C SER A 272 -2.72 16.73 4.33
N ALA A 273 -3.84 17.39 4.65
CA ALA A 273 -3.99 18.11 5.92
C ALA A 273 -3.87 17.20 7.15
N ARG A 274 -4.12 15.88 7.00
CA ARG A 274 -3.92 14.90 8.09
C ARG A 274 -2.45 14.72 8.48
N ASN A 275 -1.52 15.10 7.59
CA ASN A 275 -0.08 14.97 7.83
C ASN A 275 0.55 16.29 8.30
N VAL A 276 -0.25 17.20 8.85
CA VAL A 276 0.23 18.45 9.46
C VAL A 276 -0.38 18.65 10.84
N ILE A 277 0.45 18.93 11.83
CA ILE A 277 0.05 19.33 13.19
C ILE A 277 0.41 20.79 13.38
N VAL A 278 -0.55 21.62 13.79
CA VAL A 278 -0.28 22.98 14.26
C VAL A 278 0.04 22.92 15.75
N ASP A 279 1.30 23.21 16.11
CA ASP A 279 1.75 23.21 17.49
C ASP A 279 1.01 24.27 18.31
N GLN A 280 0.50 23.85 19.47
CA GLN A 280 -0.37 24.69 20.28
C GLN A 280 0.36 25.91 20.85
N GLN A 281 1.65 25.79 21.14
CA GLN A 281 2.41 26.87 21.79
C GLN A 281 2.97 27.87 20.79
N SER A 282 3.67 27.39 19.77
CA SER A 282 4.35 28.20 18.77
C SER A 282 3.47 28.58 17.58
N GLN A 283 2.33 27.91 17.42
CA GLN A 283 1.41 28.08 16.28
C GLN A 283 2.13 27.87 14.94
N GLN A 284 3.18 27.05 14.95
CA GLN A 284 3.92 26.61 13.78
C GLN A 284 3.39 25.26 13.28
N PRO A 285 3.30 25.06 11.96
CA PRO A 285 2.98 23.76 11.41
C PRO A 285 4.18 22.82 11.55
N PHE A 286 3.87 21.56 11.83
CA PHE A 286 4.78 20.43 11.81
C PHE A 286 4.28 19.42 10.80
N ALA A 287 5.06 19.19 9.74
CA ALA A 287 4.79 18.11 8.81
C ALA A 287 5.22 16.78 9.44
N ILE A 288 4.37 15.77 9.30
CA ILE A 288 4.56 14.42 9.84
C ILE A 288 4.36 13.37 8.74
N ASP A 289 4.66 12.12 9.08
CA ASP A 289 4.49 10.96 8.21
C ASP A 289 5.28 11.02 6.90
N PHE A 290 6.56 10.67 6.99
CA PHE A 290 7.47 10.63 5.83
C PHE A 290 7.70 9.20 5.32
N ALA A 291 6.84 8.24 5.68
CA ALA A 291 6.94 6.84 5.24
C ALA A 291 6.83 6.67 3.72
N GLN A 292 6.22 7.65 3.07
CA GLN A 292 5.92 7.64 1.65
C GLN A 292 6.43 8.93 1.00
N CYS A 293 7.74 8.93 0.73
CA CYS A 293 8.42 10.05 0.07
C CYS A 293 9.18 9.58 -1.17
N TRP A 294 9.33 10.51 -2.11
CA TRP A 294 10.32 10.41 -3.17
C TRP A 294 11.51 11.30 -2.87
N PHE A 295 12.69 10.83 -3.25
CA PHE A 295 13.92 11.57 -3.10
C PHE A 295 14.38 12.07 -4.46
N LYS A 296 14.61 13.37 -4.57
CA LYS A 296 14.90 14.05 -5.85
C LYS A 296 16.11 13.45 -6.57
N HIS A 297 17.11 12.94 -5.85
CA HIS A 297 18.29 12.32 -6.44
C HIS A 297 18.05 10.89 -6.96
N GLU A 298 16.90 10.29 -6.65
CA GLU A 298 16.50 8.93 -7.08
C GLU A 298 15.44 8.96 -8.17
N MET A 299 14.78 10.11 -8.33
CA MET A 299 13.88 10.34 -9.46
C MET A 299 14.70 10.30 -10.74
N LYS A 300 14.46 9.26 -11.55
CA LYS A 300 14.81 9.30 -12.97
C LYS A 300 13.89 10.34 -13.59
N MET A 301 14.42 11.53 -13.86
CA MET A 301 13.70 12.51 -14.64
C MET A 301 13.36 11.84 -15.97
N TRP A 302 12.08 11.80 -16.31
CA TRP A 302 11.68 11.52 -17.68
C TRP A 302 12.28 12.64 -18.52
N GLU A 303 13.40 12.35 -19.17
CA GLU A 303 13.81 13.15 -20.31
C GLU A 303 12.76 12.83 -21.38
N PRO A 304 11.99 13.83 -21.87
CA PRO A 304 11.21 13.60 -23.07
C PRO A 304 12.20 13.10 -24.11
N GLY A 305 12.06 11.83 -24.49
CA GLY A 305 12.75 11.32 -25.66
C GLY A 305 12.46 12.30 -26.78
N ASN A 306 13.50 12.67 -27.54
CA ASN A 306 13.28 13.30 -28.83
C ASN A 306 12.18 12.52 -29.54
N GLU A 307 11.07 13.19 -29.88
CA GLU A 307 10.02 12.69 -30.75
C GLU A 307 10.58 12.50 -32.17
N GLN A 308 11.54 11.60 -32.32
CA GLN A 308 12.14 11.11 -33.54
C GLN A 308 12.51 9.67 -33.25
N ASP A 309 11.56 8.76 -33.46
CA ASP A 309 11.76 7.37 -33.93
C ASP A 309 10.47 6.53 -33.73
N ASP A 310 9.30 7.10 -34.04
CA ASP A 310 8.03 6.34 -34.22
C ASP A 310 7.54 6.41 -35.68
N GLU A 311 8.43 6.70 -36.66
CA GLU A 311 8.09 6.66 -38.09
C GLU A 311 8.61 5.42 -38.83
N GLU A 312 9.32 4.48 -38.18
CA GLU A 312 9.84 3.29 -38.86
C GLU A 312 9.01 2.00 -38.63
N ASP A 313 8.07 1.98 -37.67
CA ASP A 313 7.26 0.77 -37.38
C ASP A 313 5.90 0.74 -38.13
N GLU A 314 5.47 1.82 -38.79
CA GLU A 314 4.23 1.81 -39.59
C GLU A 314 4.41 1.26 -41.02
N GLU A 315 5.65 1.19 -41.55
CA GLU A 315 5.88 0.69 -42.90
C GLU A 315 5.90 -0.85 -42.95
N GLU A 316 6.47 -1.56 -41.96
CA GLU A 316 6.50 -3.03 -41.96
C GLU A 316 5.11 -3.66 -41.75
N GLU A 317 4.25 -3.06 -40.92
CA GLU A 317 2.89 -3.56 -40.70
C GLU A 317 1.97 -3.36 -41.93
N SER A 318 2.29 -2.37 -42.76
CA SER A 318 1.55 -2.08 -44.00
C SER A 318 1.91 -3.05 -45.13
N GLU A 319 3.19 -3.44 -45.27
CA GLU A 319 3.62 -4.40 -46.29
C GLU A 319 3.16 -5.83 -45.95
N GLU A 320 3.09 -6.19 -44.67
CA GLU A 320 2.60 -7.49 -44.23
C GLU A 320 1.07 -7.63 -44.40
N LYS A 321 0.30 -6.55 -44.17
CA LYS A 321 -1.15 -6.51 -44.46
C LYS A 321 -1.45 -6.59 -45.95
N VAL A 322 -0.70 -5.88 -46.80
CA VAL A 322 -0.90 -5.89 -48.26
C VAL A 322 -0.54 -7.25 -48.88
N THR A 323 0.46 -7.96 -48.33
CA THR A 323 0.82 -9.31 -48.79
C THR A 323 -0.16 -10.39 -48.32
N LYS A 324 -0.81 -10.20 -47.17
CA LYS A 324 -1.85 -11.11 -46.67
C LYS A 324 -3.17 -10.97 -47.45
N GLU A 325 -3.63 -9.74 -47.71
CA GLU A 325 -4.84 -9.50 -48.51
C GLU A 325 -4.70 -9.97 -49.98
N LYS A 326 -3.49 -9.91 -50.56
CA LYS A 326 -3.26 -10.47 -51.91
C LYS A 326 -3.33 -12.00 -51.94
N LYS A 327 -2.84 -12.68 -50.90
CA LYS A 327 -2.91 -14.15 -50.81
C LYS A 327 -4.32 -14.66 -50.56
N ASP A 328 -5.12 -13.92 -49.80
CA ASP A 328 -6.50 -14.30 -49.52
C ASP A 328 -7.40 -14.11 -50.74
N LYS A 329 -7.16 -13.07 -51.56
CA LYS A 329 -7.86 -12.90 -52.85
C LYS A 329 -7.50 -13.96 -53.90
N GLU A 330 -6.23 -14.38 -53.99
CA GLU A 330 -5.85 -15.45 -54.92
C GLU A 330 -6.45 -16.81 -54.54
N LYS A 331 -6.68 -17.07 -53.23
CA LYS A 331 -7.38 -18.27 -52.76
C LYS A 331 -8.89 -18.25 -53.06
N GLU A 332 -9.56 -17.11 -52.87
CA GLU A 332 -10.99 -16.97 -53.18
C GLU A 332 -11.28 -17.13 -54.69
N ASP A 333 -10.37 -16.66 -55.55
CA ASP A 333 -10.50 -16.82 -57.01
C ASP A 333 -10.18 -18.25 -57.50
N GLU A 334 -9.39 -19.04 -56.74
CA GLU A 334 -9.18 -20.47 -57.01
C GLU A 334 -10.34 -21.34 -56.51
N GLU A 335 -10.96 -21.02 -55.37
CA GLU A 335 -12.15 -21.74 -54.87
C GLU A 335 -13.37 -21.53 -55.79
N LYS A 336 -13.62 -20.31 -56.26
CA LYS A 336 -14.73 -20.04 -57.21
C LYS A 336 -14.56 -20.74 -58.56
N LYS A 337 -13.32 -20.97 -59.01
CA LYS A 337 -13.04 -21.73 -60.24
C LYS A 337 -13.19 -23.24 -60.07
N ASN A 338 -13.17 -23.75 -58.85
CA ASN A 338 -13.43 -25.15 -58.56
C ASN A 338 -14.92 -25.41 -58.34
N GLU A 339 -15.67 -24.48 -57.74
CA GLU A 339 -17.13 -24.60 -57.61
C GLU A 339 -17.86 -24.53 -58.96
N GLU A 340 -17.42 -23.69 -59.91
CA GLU A 340 -17.99 -23.67 -61.28
C GLU A 340 -17.70 -24.94 -62.11
N LYS A 341 -16.85 -25.85 -61.62
CA LYS A 341 -16.56 -27.14 -62.30
C LYS A 341 -17.34 -28.32 -61.73
N ASP A 342 -17.87 -28.21 -60.51
CA ASP A 342 -18.61 -29.30 -59.86
C ASP A 342 -20.13 -29.23 -60.14
N ASP A 343 -20.63 -28.10 -60.65
CA ASP A 343 -22.03 -27.93 -61.05
C ASP A 343 -22.37 -28.43 -62.48
N GLU A 344 -21.37 -28.86 -63.27
CA GLU A 344 -21.60 -29.52 -64.58
C GLU A 344 -21.70 -31.06 -64.50
N GLU A 345 -21.58 -31.68 -63.32
CA GLU A 345 -21.46 -33.14 -63.19
C GLU A 345 -22.45 -33.82 -62.22
N LYS A 346 -23.66 -33.27 -62.03
CA LYS A 346 -24.76 -33.95 -61.29
C LYS A 346 -26.17 -33.67 -61.85
N ASP A 347 -26.37 -33.99 -63.13
CA ASP A 347 -27.66 -34.54 -63.59
C ASP A 347 -27.49 -36.06 -63.58
N ASP A 348 -28.03 -36.74 -62.57
CA ASP A 348 -28.64 -38.09 -62.65
C ASP A 348 -28.82 -38.69 -61.24
N GLU A 349 -30.01 -39.28 -61.03
CA GLU A 349 -30.45 -40.17 -59.93
C GLU A 349 -30.87 -39.48 -58.61
N GLU A 350 -32.14 -39.07 -58.45
CA GLU A 350 -33.35 -39.84 -58.11
C GLU A 350 -33.36 -40.54 -56.72
N ASN A 351 -34.25 -40.01 -55.87
CA ASN A 351 -35.32 -40.70 -55.11
C ASN A 351 -35.07 -41.31 -53.71
N GLU A 352 -36.11 -41.08 -52.88
CA GLU A 352 -36.56 -41.85 -51.70
C GLU A 352 -35.71 -41.71 -50.41
N ASP A 353 -36.20 -41.50 -49.18
CA ASP A 353 -37.52 -41.51 -48.54
C ASP A 353 -37.40 -40.85 -47.14
N GLU A 354 -38.35 -40.01 -46.72
CA GLU A 354 -39.34 -40.18 -45.64
C GLU A 354 -38.87 -40.33 -44.16
N ASP A 355 -39.41 -39.40 -43.35
CA ASP A 355 -40.00 -39.55 -42.02
C ASP A 355 -39.16 -39.86 -40.75
N SER A 356 -39.12 -38.87 -39.85
CA SER A 356 -39.81 -38.88 -38.52
C SER A 356 -39.21 -37.75 -37.64
N GLU A 357 -39.97 -36.69 -37.40
CA GLU A 357 -40.84 -36.47 -36.24
C GLU A 357 -40.06 -36.01 -34.99
N ILE A 358 -40.06 -34.68 -34.83
CA ILE A 358 -39.56 -33.90 -33.70
C ILE A 358 -40.66 -33.87 -32.64
N ASP A 359 -40.34 -34.33 -31.42
CA ASP A 359 -41.15 -34.08 -30.24
C ASP A 359 -40.53 -32.94 -29.43
N LEU A 360 -41.35 -31.92 -29.24
CA LEU A 360 -41.19 -30.80 -28.31
C LEU A 360 -41.57 -31.30 -26.91
N GLU A 361 -40.84 -30.91 -25.87
CA GLU A 361 -41.44 -30.32 -24.66
C GLU A 361 -40.40 -29.94 -23.59
N ASP A 362 -40.81 -28.91 -22.84
CA ASP A 362 -40.42 -28.47 -21.51
C ASP A 362 -39.18 -27.59 -21.35
N GLU A 363 -39.33 -26.27 -21.23
CA GLU A 363 -39.91 -25.50 -20.09
C GLU A 363 -38.95 -25.32 -18.89
N TYR A 364 -38.55 -24.05 -18.74
CA TYR A 364 -38.54 -23.27 -17.51
C TYR A 364 -37.51 -23.49 -16.37
N TRP A 365 -36.84 -22.37 -16.07
CA TRP A 365 -36.28 -21.89 -14.79
C TRP A 365 -35.21 -22.75 -14.09
N TYR A 366 -33.98 -22.23 -14.02
CA TYR A 366 -33.48 -21.43 -12.89
C TYR A 366 -32.27 -20.59 -13.29
#